data_AF-A0A7J9GFK0-F1
#
_entry.id   AF-A0A7J9GFK0-F1
#
_cell.length_a   1.000
_cell.length_b   1.000
_cell.length_c   1.000
_cell.angle_alpha   90.00
_cell.angle_beta   90.00
_cell.angle_gamma   90.00
#
_symmetry.space_group_name_H-M   'P 1'
#
loop_
_entity.id
_entity.type
_entity.pdbx_description
1 polymer ?
#
loop_
_entity_poly.entity_id
_entity_poly.type
_entity_poly.pdbx_seq_one_letter_code
_entity_poly.pdbx_strand_id
1 'polypeptide(L)'
;MLVGSKSTTARHKPEFPLECSTENQTQTCRKDYPTTTGIPPMNTSKVECPSFFRWIHEDLRHWKQTGISRDMIEGARKTAHFRLVIVKGKAYVEKYRNSIQTRDKFTLWGILQLLRMYPGRLPDLELMFDCDDRPVVRSRDFQGPNARPPPLFRYCADEWSLDIVFPDWSFWGWAETNIRPWRNVLKEIKKGNERRKWKERVPYAYWRGNPSVAPTRKDLMKCNATDKNNWNTLLYVQ
;
A
#
# COMPACT_ATOMS: atom_id res chain seq x y z
N MET A 1 34.38 -38.34 22.27
CA MET A 1 34.10 -37.48 21.11
C MET A 1 32.59 -37.25 21.09
N LEU A 2 32.12 -36.19 21.75
CA LEU A 2 30.70 -35.93 22.02
C LEU A 2 30.09 -35.17 20.84
N VAL A 3 29.09 -35.79 20.21
CA VAL A 3 28.28 -35.20 19.13
C VAL A 3 27.30 -34.21 19.76
N GLY A 4 27.57 -32.92 19.60
CA GLY A 4 26.68 -31.85 20.02
C GLY A 4 25.55 -31.65 19.02
N SER A 5 24.32 -31.93 19.45
CA SER A 5 23.08 -31.66 18.71
C SER A 5 22.83 -30.15 18.60
N LYS A 6 22.82 -29.62 17.38
CA LYS A 6 22.30 -28.26 17.13
C LYS A 6 20.78 -28.32 17.10
N SER A 7 20.14 -28.00 18.22
CA SER A 7 18.72 -27.66 18.26
C SER A 7 18.50 -26.33 17.55
N THR A 8 18.04 -26.39 16.30
CA THR A 8 17.43 -25.23 15.62
C THR A 8 16.03 -25.06 16.18
N THR A 9 15.87 -24.21 17.19
CA THR A 9 14.57 -23.71 17.62
C THR A 9 13.97 -22.90 16.46
N ALA A 10 13.05 -23.53 15.73
CA ALA A 10 12.20 -22.83 14.77
C ALA A 10 11.46 -21.73 15.55
N ARG A 11 11.72 -20.47 15.20
CA ARG A 11 10.98 -19.33 15.75
C ARG A 11 9.50 -19.54 15.41
N HIS A 12 8.70 -19.93 16.39
CA HIS A 12 7.25 -19.95 16.27
C HIS A 12 6.81 -18.52 15.94
N LYS A 13 6.43 -18.28 14.68
CA LYS A 13 5.75 -17.04 14.33
C LYS A 13 4.36 -17.14 14.96
N PRO A 14 3.96 -16.18 15.80
CA PRO A 14 2.58 -16.15 16.28
C PRO A 14 1.68 -16.05 15.06
N GLU A 15 0.84 -17.05 14.86
CA GLU A 15 -0.20 -17.04 13.84
C GLU A 15 -1.45 -16.46 14.48
N PHE A 16 -1.92 -15.38 13.89
CA PHE A 16 -3.28 -14.91 14.11
C PHE A 16 -4.02 -15.39 12.87
N PRO A 17 -4.85 -16.44 12.92
CA PRO A 17 -5.72 -16.81 11.81
C PRO A 17 -6.94 -15.87 11.74
N LEU A 18 -7.58 -15.79 10.56
CA LEU A 18 -8.87 -15.11 10.45
C LEU A 18 -9.96 -16.13 10.78
N GLU A 19 -10.56 -16.00 11.95
CA GLU A 19 -11.73 -16.79 12.33
C GLU A 19 -12.98 -16.15 11.71
N CYS A 20 -13.44 -16.73 10.59
CA CYS A 20 -14.69 -16.36 9.93
C CYS A 20 -15.63 -17.57 9.97
N SER A 21 -16.87 -17.41 10.42
CA SER A 21 -17.87 -18.48 10.43
C SER A 21 -18.36 -18.75 9.01
N THR A 22 -18.28 -20.00 8.56
CA THR A 22 -18.63 -20.40 7.17
C THR A 22 -20.12 -20.38 6.85
N GLU A 23 -20.99 -20.07 7.81
CA GLU A 23 -22.43 -20.36 7.72
C GLU A 23 -23.31 -19.21 7.21
N ASN A 24 -22.83 -17.97 7.03
CA ASN A 24 -23.67 -16.87 6.53
C ASN A 24 -22.93 -15.98 5.52
N GLN A 25 -23.59 -15.57 4.43
CA GLN A 25 -23.01 -14.71 3.37
C GLN A 25 -22.61 -13.31 3.86
N THR A 26 -23.14 -12.86 5.00
CA THR A 26 -22.71 -11.66 5.74
C THR A 26 -21.81 -12.05 6.91
N GLN A 27 -20.62 -12.59 6.62
CA GLN A 27 -19.65 -12.95 7.66
C GLN A 27 -19.11 -11.69 8.32
N THR A 28 -19.44 -11.49 9.59
CA THR A 28 -18.75 -10.52 10.43
C THR A 28 -17.66 -11.28 11.18
N CYS A 29 -16.40 -10.85 11.06
CA CYS A 29 -15.32 -11.43 11.86
C CYS A 29 -15.65 -11.25 13.35
N ARG A 30 -15.24 -12.21 14.20
CA ARG A 30 -15.35 -12.01 15.66
C ARG A 30 -14.59 -10.75 16.08
N LYS A 31 -15.13 -10.04 17.07
CA LYS A 31 -14.56 -8.79 17.61
C LYS A 31 -13.61 -9.03 18.79
N ASP A 32 -13.34 -10.28 19.13
CA ASP A 32 -12.59 -10.72 20.32
C ASP A 32 -11.09 -10.90 20.07
N TYR A 33 -10.57 -10.40 18.95
CA TYR A 33 -9.12 -10.41 18.71
C TYR A 33 -8.38 -9.65 19.83
N PRO A 34 -7.29 -10.21 20.36
CA PRO A 34 -6.50 -9.57 21.40
C PRO A 34 -6.04 -8.19 20.93
N THR A 35 -6.22 -7.16 21.74
CA THR A 35 -5.67 -5.81 21.46
C THR A 35 -4.28 -5.61 22.05
N THR A 36 -3.80 -6.57 22.83
CA THR A 36 -2.47 -6.56 23.48
C THR A 36 -1.88 -7.96 23.43
N THR A 37 -0.62 -8.08 23.01
CA THR A 37 0.17 -9.29 23.27
C THR A 37 0.95 -9.14 24.58
N GLY A 38 0.85 -10.13 25.47
CA GLY A 38 1.82 -10.32 26.57
C GLY A 38 3.20 -10.81 26.11
N ILE A 39 3.48 -10.72 24.80
CA ILE A 39 4.74 -11.15 24.20
C ILE A 39 5.72 -9.97 24.30
N PRO A 40 6.88 -10.13 24.99
CA PRO A 40 7.86 -9.07 25.09
C PRO A 40 8.34 -8.64 23.69
N PRO A 41 8.67 -7.36 23.50
CA PRO A 41 9.14 -6.85 22.22
C PRO A 41 10.28 -7.73 21.73
N MET A 42 10.12 -8.27 20.53
CA MET A 42 11.12 -9.12 19.91
C MET A 42 12.46 -8.38 19.91
N ASN A 43 13.52 -9.02 20.41
CA ASN A 43 14.85 -8.43 20.51
C ASN A 43 15.36 -8.19 19.07
N THR A 44 15.19 -6.97 18.57
CA THR A 44 15.35 -6.58 17.15
C THR A 44 16.76 -6.16 16.81
N SER A 45 17.72 -6.30 17.74
CA SER A 45 19.11 -5.84 17.62
C SER A 45 19.92 -6.42 16.46
N LYS A 46 19.34 -7.27 15.61
CA LYS A 46 19.98 -7.89 14.43
C LYS A 46 19.17 -7.82 13.14
N VAL A 47 18.04 -7.12 13.09
CA VAL A 47 17.25 -6.99 11.86
C VAL A 47 17.35 -5.56 11.35
N GLU A 48 18.20 -5.37 10.35
CA GLU A 48 18.29 -4.11 9.62
C GLU A 48 17.01 -3.92 8.80
N CYS A 49 16.38 -2.74 8.90
CA CYS A 49 15.21 -2.43 8.09
C CYS A 49 15.64 -2.34 6.63
N PRO A 50 14.93 -2.99 5.69
CA PRO A 50 15.23 -2.86 4.27
C PRO A 50 15.35 -1.41 3.82
N SER A 51 16.32 -1.12 2.95
CA SER A 51 16.68 0.25 2.54
C SER A 51 15.54 1.05 1.93
N PHE A 52 14.55 0.40 1.32
CA PHE A 52 13.36 1.07 0.78
C PHE A 52 12.49 1.71 1.86
N PHE A 53 12.57 1.30 3.13
CA PHE A 53 11.86 1.98 4.22
C PHE A 53 12.45 3.35 4.56
N ARG A 54 13.60 3.73 4.01
CA ARG A 54 14.15 5.08 4.15
C ARG A 54 13.17 6.16 3.66
N TRP A 55 12.33 5.84 2.68
CA TRP A 55 11.36 6.78 2.12
C TRP A 55 10.30 7.22 3.13
N ILE A 56 10.02 6.42 4.16
CA ILE A 56 9.15 6.85 5.27
C ILE A 56 9.74 8.08 5.95
N HIS A 57 11.07 8.14 6.12
CA HIS A 57 11.73 9.30 6.71
C HIS A 57 11.69 10.51 5.79
N GLU A 58 11.79 10.32 4.48
CA GLU A 58 11.69 11.39 3.50
C GLU A 58 10.27 11.97 3.43
N ASP A 59 9.25 11.13 3.38
CA ASP A 59 7.85 11.57 3.33
C ASP A 59 7.50 12.36 4.60
N LEU A 60 7.93 11.88 5.77
CA LEU A 60 7.64 12.49 7.07
C LEU A 60 8.57 13.65 7.46
N ARG A 61 9.63 13.94 6.68
CA ARG A 61 10.66 14.92 7.06
C ARG A 61 10.10 16.31 7.35
N HIS A 62 9.02 16.68 6.65
CA HIS A 62 8.37 18.00 6.72
C HIS A 62 7.81 18.31 8.12
N TRP A 63 7.53 17.28 8.92
CA TRP A 63 7.00 17.43 10.28
C TRP A 63 7.99 17.03 11.37
N LYS A 64 9.24 16.68 11.00
CA LYS A 64 10.23 16.14 11.93
C LYS A 64 10.57 17.11 13.08
N GLN A 65 10.63 18.41 12.80
CA GLN A 65 10.99 19.44 13.78
C GLN A 65 9.77 20.09 14.45
N THR A 66 8.69 20.29 13.69
CA THR A 66 7.51 21.03 14.14
C THR A 66 6.43 20.14 14.76
N GLY A 67 6.48 18.83 14.49
CA GLY A 67 5.38 17.93 14.75
C GLY A 67 4.17 18.18 13.83
N ILE A 68 3.08 17.47 14.12
CA ILE A 68 1.80 17.57 13.43
C ILE A 68 0.78 18.16 14.41
N SER A 69 0.23 19.32 14.08
CA SER A 69 -0.81 19.95 14.89
C SER A 69 -2.22 19.49 14.50
N ARG A 70 -3.20 19.73 15.39
CA ARG A 70 -4.61 19.42 15.12
C ARG A 70 -5.12 20.14 13.88
N ASP A 71 -4.78 21.41 13.71
CA ASP A 71 -5.21 22.22 12.56
C ASP A 71 -4.69 21.68 11.24
N MET A 72 -3.49 21.07 11.23
CA MET A 72 -2.91 20.46 10.03
C MET A 72 -3.68 19.20 9.63
N ILE A 73 -4.08 18.39 10.61
CA ILE A 73 -4.94 17.22 10.38
C ILE A 73 -6.29 17.66 9.83
N GLU A 74 -6.95 18.65 10.45
CA GLU A 74 -8.22 19.18 9.95
C GLU A 74 -8.07 19.83 8.55
N GLY A 75 -6.90 20.41 8.25
CA GLY A 75 -6.57 20.93 6.93
C GLY A 75 -6.59 19.86 5.84
N ALA A 76 -6.20 18.62 6.14
CA ALA A 76 -6.24 17.49 5.21
C ALA A 76 -7.66 17.01 4.89
N ARG A 77 -8.66 17.35 5.73
CA ARG A 77 -10.07 16.95 5.55
C ARG A 77 -10.64 17.39 4.20
N LYS A 78 -10.14 18.50 3.64
CA LYS A 78 -10.59 19.07 2.36
C LYS A 78 -10.52 18.06 1.21
N THR A 79 -9.55 17.16 1.24
CA THR A 79 -9.33 16.13 0.20
C THR A 79 -9.40 14.71 0.75
N ALA A 80 -9.33 14.50 2.06
CA ALA A 80 -9.46 13.18 2.63
C ALA A 80 -10.80 12.50 2.25
N HIS A 81 -10.72 11.22 1.92
CA HIS A 81 -11.86 10.33 1.73
C HIS A 81 -12.35 9.77 3.06
N PHE A 82 -11.42 9.44 3.96
CA PHE A 82 -11.74 9.00 5.30
C PHE A 82 -10.67 9.46 6.30
N ARG A 83 -11.10 9.59 7.55
CA ARG A 83 -10.26 9.69 8.74
C ARG A 83 -10.22 8.34 9.43
N LEU A 84 -9.03 7.88 9.77
CA LEU A 84 -8.81 6.71 10.59
C LEU A 84 -8.23 7.14 11.93
N VAL A 85 -8.82 6.66 13.03
CA VAL A 85 -8.29 6.83 14.38
C VAL A 85 -8.05 5.45 14.97
N ILE A 86 -6.86 5.20 15.51
CA ILE A 86 -6.55 4.01 16.29
C ILE A 86 -6.37 4.45 17.73
N VAL A 87 -7.16 3.87 18.64
CA VAL A 87 -7.04 4.11 20.09
C VAL A 87 -7.14 2.76 20.80
N LYS A 88 -6.15 2.45 21.65
CA LYS A 88 -6.07 1.21 22.42
C LYS A 88 -6.26 -0.05 21.55
N GLY A 89 -5.63 -0.06 20.38
CA GLY A 89 -5.69 -1.17 19.44
C GLY A 89 -7.02 -1.33 18.68
N LYS A 90 -7.93 -0.35 18.78
CA LYS A 90 -9.21 -0.34 18.05
C LYS A 90 -9.21 0.75 16.99
N ALA A 91 -9.57 0.38 15.76
CA ALA A 91 -9.72 1.31 14.64
C ALA A 91 -11.14 1.87 14.56
N TYR A 92 -11.24 3.19 14.38
CA TYR A 92 -12.45 3.95 14.14
C TYR A 92 -12.28 4.68 12.80
N VAL A 93 -13.32 4.67 11.98
CA VAL A 93 -13.27 5.27 10.64
C VAL A 93 -14.44 6.23 10.50
N GLU A 94 -14.14 7.48 10.19
CA GLU A 94 -15.12 8.47 9.75
C GLU A 94 -14.96 8.66 8.24
N LYS A 95 -16.03 8.43 7.48
CA LYS A 95 -16.03 8.62 6.02
C LYS A 95 -16.49 10.03 5.69
N TYR A 96 -15.71 10.73 4.87
CA TYR A 96 -16.06 12.07 4.38
C TYR A 96 -16.68 12.04 2.99
N ARG A 97 -16.17 11.18 2.11
CA ARG A 97 -16.65 11.03 0.74
C ARG A 97 -16.40 9.62 0.19
N ASN A 98 -17.10 9.27 -0.87
CA ASN A 98 -16.94 7.98 -1.53
C ASN A 98 -15.58 7.89 -2.23
N SER A 99 -14.91 6.76 -2.03
CA SER A 99 -13.69 6.40 -2.77
C SER A 99 -14.03 5.85 -4.14
N ILE A 100 -13.06 5.84 -5.06
CA ILE A 100 -13.16 5.10 -6.31
C ILE A 100 -13.36 3.62 -5.96
N GLN A 101 -14.56 3.11 -6.25
CA GLN A 101 -14.89 1.69 -6.03
C GLN A 101 -14.58 1.26 -4.58
N THR A 102 -13.94 0.11 -4.34
CA THR A 102 -13.63 -0.40 -2.99
C THR A 102 -12.19 -0.16 -2.51
N ARG A 103 -11.46 0.81 -3.09
CA ARG A 103 -10.07 1.09 -2.69
C ARG A 103 -9.93 1.39 -1.20
N ASP A 104 -10.84 2.19 -0.65
CA ASP A 104 -10.89 2.50 0.79
C ASP A 104 -11.03 1.23 1.64
N LYS A 105 -11.94 0.32 1.26
CA LYS A 105 -12.18 -0.94 1.97
C LYS A 105 -10.94 -1.82 2.01
N PHE A 106 -10.20 -1.93 0.90
CA PHE A 106 -8.97 -2.72 0.84
C PHE A 106 -7.81 -2.08 1.63
N THR A 107 -7.71 -0.74 1.64
CA THR A 107 -6.76 -0.04 2.52
C THR A 107 -7.09 -0.29 3.99
N LEU A 108 -8.35 -0.14 4.39
CA LEU A 108 -8.81 -0.44 5.75
C LEU A 108 -8.58 -1.91 6.10
N TRP A 109 -8.81 -2.83 5.17
CA TRP A 109 -8.51 -4.24 5.33
C TRP A 109 -7.03 -4.47 5.68
N GLY A 110 -6.11 -3.82 4.97
CA GLY A 110 -4.68 -3.88 5.27
C GLY A 110 -4.34 -3.41 6.68
N ILE A 111 -4.93 -2.30 7.14
CA ILE A 111 -4.74 -1.79 8.49
C ILE A 111 -5.30 -2.76 9.54
N LEU A 112 -6.47 -3.37 9.29
CA LEU A 112 -7.03 -4.39 10.16
C LEU A 112 -6.11 -5.62 10.25
N GLN A 113 -5.45 -6.01 9.15
CA GLN A 113 -4.43 -7.05 9.20
C GLN A 113 -3.24 -6.66 10.09
N LEU A 114 -2.79 -5.40 10.04
CA LEU A 114 -1.70 -4.91 10.90
C LEU A 114 -2.08 -4.97 12.39
N LEU A 115 -3.27 -4.48 12.75
CA LEU A 115 -3.77 -4.53 14.13
C LEU A 115 -3.87 -5.97 14.65
N ARG A 116 -4.31 -6.88 13.78
CA ARG A 116 -4.46 -8.31 14.10
C ARG A 116 -3.12 -9.04 14.22
N MET A 117 -2.15 -8.76 13.36
CA MET A 117 -0.83 -9.41 13.36
C MET A 117 0.12 -8.84 14.42
N TYR A 118 -0.12 -7.60 14.85
CA TYR A 118 0.76 -6.88 15.77
C TYR A 118 -0.04 -6.17 16.89
N PRO A 119 -0.88 -6.90 17.64
CA PRO A 119 -1.73 -6.29 18.65
C PRO A 119 -0.90 -5.66 19.77
N GLY A 120 -1.25 -4.44 20.14
CA GLY A 120 -0.53 -3.64 21.14
C GLY A 120 0.78 -3.01 20.65
N ARG A 121 1.17 -3.22 19.38
CA ARG A 121 2.37 -2.60 18.80
C ARG A 121 2.10 -1.34 17.99
N LEU A 122 0.88 -1.17 17.49
CA LEU A 122 0.47 0.07 16.82
C LEU A 122 0.11 1.10 17.90
N PRO A 123 0.71 2.31 17.88
CA PRO A 123 0.39 3.34 18.83
C PRO A 123 -1.01 3.91 18.57
N ASP A 124 -1.50 4.68 19.54
CA ASP A 124 -2.65 5.55 19.32
C ASP A 124 -2.25 6.60 18.27
N LEU A 125 -3.02 6.67 17.17
CA LEU A 125 -2.68 7.51 16.02
C LEU A 125 -3.93 7.92 15.25
N GLU A 126 -3.76 8.93 14.42
CA GLU A 126 -4.82 9.50 13.60
C GLU A 126 -4.30 9.82 12.20
N LEU A 127 -4.96 9.30 11.16
CA LEU A 127 -4.56 9.43 9.77
C LEU A 127 -5.71 10.03 8.94
N MET A 128 -5.34 10.92 8.02
CA MET A 128 -6.20 11.38 6.93
C MET A 128 -5.78 10.69 5.64
N PHE A 129 -6.74 10.11 4.92
CA PHE A 129 -6.44 9.29 3.75
C PHE A 129 -7.20 9.77 2.52
N ASP A 130 -6.50 9.96 1.40
CA ASP A 130 -7.11 10.23 0.10
C ASP A 130 -6.87 9.06 -0.85
N CYS A 131 -7.96 8.55 -1.43
CA CYS A 131 -7.97 7.31 -2.20
C CYS A 131 -7.89 7.50 -3.74
N ASP A 132 -7.75 8.75 -4.21
CA ASP A 132 -7.66 9.03 -5.65
C ASP A 132 -6.24 8.82 -6.22
N ASP A 133 -6.15 8.88 -7.55
CA ASP A 133 -4.94 8.53 -8.32
C ASP A 133 -3.81 9.57 -8.29
N ARG A 134 -4.09 10.86 -8.04
CA ARG A 134 -3.08 11.93 -8.19
C ARG A 134 -2.78 12.61 -6.86
N PRO A 135 -1.51 12.97 -6.57
CA PRO A 135 -1.17 13.72 -5.37
C PRO A 135 -1.85 15.10 -5.35
N VAL A 136 -2.10 15.63 -4.15
CA VAL A 136 -2.90 16.86 -3.97
C VAL A 136 -2.24 17.87 -3.03
N VAL A 137 -1.27 17.47 -2.21
CA VAL A 137 -0.56 18.41 -1.33
C VAL A 137 0.66 18.93 -2.07
N ARG A 138 0.49 20.01 -2.85
CA ARG A 138 1.56 20.55 -3.71
C ARG A 138 2.63 21.27 -2.88
N SER A 139 3.89 20.93 -3.07
CA SER A 139 5.02 21.51 -2.33
C SER A 139 5.11 23.03 -2.48
N ARG A 140 4.74 23.56 -3.65
CA ARG A 140 4.76 25.02 -3.94
C ARG A 140 3.82 25.83 -3.04
N ASP A 141 2.78 25.20 -2.50
CA ASP A 141 1.80 25.87 -1.64
C ASP A 141 2.32 25.99 -0.19
N PHE A 142 3.50 25.40 0.12
CA PHE A 142 4.06 25.27 1.47
C PHE A 142 5.56 25.64 1.54
N GLN A 143 5.97 26.74 0.91
CA GLN A 143 7.39 27.17 0.84
C GLN A 143 7.85 28.17 1.93
N GLY A 144 6.94 28.63 2.81
CA GLY A 144 7.24 29.66 3.81
C GLY A 144 7.77 29.11 5.15
N PRO A 145 8.36 29.97 6.01
CA PRO A 145 8.84 29.57 7.34
C PRO A 145 7.73 29.07 8.27
N ASN A 146 6.48 29.46 8.00
CA ASN A 146 5.29 28.99 8.71
C ASN A 146 4.49 27.95 7.89
N ALA A 147 5.14 27.28 6.94
CA ALA A 147 4.50 26.24 6.16
C ALA A 147 4.00 25.11 7.06
N ARG A 148 2.71 24.80 6.95
CA ARG A 148 2.03 23.77 7.72
C ARG A 148 1.33 22.80 6.75
N PRO A 149 2.10 21.98 6.01
CA PRO A 149 1.51 21.04 5.07
C PRO A 149 0.62 20.05 5.82
N PRO A 150 -0.62 19.78 5.35
CA PRO A 150 -1.48 18.79 5.95
C PRO A 150 -0.91 17.39 5.71
N PRO A 151 -0.75 16.54 6.75
CA PRO A 151 -0.27 15.18 6.57
C PRO A 151 -1.40 14.32 5.99
N LEU A 152 -1.30 14.01 4.70
CA LEU A 152 -2.30 13.25 3.95
C LEU A 152 -1.67 11.98 3.39
N PHE A 153 -2.25 10.83 3.69
CA PHE A 153 -1.82 9.54 3.17
C PHE A 153 -2.46 9.26 1.81
N ARG A 154 -1.64 8.77 0.88
CA ARG A 154 -2.04 8.44 -0.50
C ARG A 154 -1.27 7.26 -1.05
N TYR A 155 -1.64 6.84 -2.24
CA TYR A 155 -1.04 5.70 -2.93
C TYR A 155 0.13 6.07 -3.84
N CYS A 156 0.28 7.36 -4.17
CA CYS A 156 1.39 7.88 -4.95
C CYS A 156 1.72 9.32 -4.54
N ALA A 157 2.96 9.70 -4.82
CA ALA A 157 3.51 11.04 -4.68
C ALA A 157 4.58 11.25 -5.77
N ASP A 158 4.92 12.50 -6.01
CA ASP A 158 6.03 12.94 -6.86
C ASP A 158 6.86 14.03 -6.15
N GLU A 159 7.94 14.47 -6.79
CA GLU A 159 8.88 15.46 -6.25
C GLU A 159 8.25 16.85 -5.99
N TRP A 160 7.06 17.11 -6.54
CA TRP A 160 6.31 18.35 -6.38
C TRP A 160 5.15 18.23 -5.40
N SER A 161 5.07 17.10 -4.69
CA SER A 161 4.03 16.81 -3.70
C SER A 161 4.61 16.44 -2.33
N LEU A 162 3.78 16.61 -1.30
CA LEU A 162 4.11 16.34 0.11
C LEU A 162 3.20 15.25 0.70
N ASP A 163 2.46 14.54 -0.16
CA ASP A 163 1.61 13.42 0.24
C ASP A 163 2.46 12.26 0.79
N ILE A 164 1.99 11.59 1.84
CA ILE A 164 2.70 10.48 2.50
C ILE A 164 2.30 9.18 1.78
N VAL A 165 3.28 8.48 1.21
CA VAL A 165 2.99 7.26 0.43
C VAL A 165 2.67 6.10 1.37
N PHE A 166 1.56 5.44 1.08
CA PHE A 166 1.09 4.24 1.77
C PHE A 166 0.98 3.09 0.76
N PRO A 167 1.29 1.83 1.16
CA PRO A 167 1.06 0.68 0.29
C PRO A 167 -0.37 0.63 -0.22
N ASP A 168 -0.53 0.58 -1.55
CA ASP A 168 -1.84 0.73 -2.16
C ASP A 168 -2.78 -0.47 -1.88
N TRP A 169 -4.05 -0.26 -2.19
CA TRP A 169 -5.10 -1.29 -2.04
C TRP A 169 -4.81 -2.56 -2.85
N SER A 170 -4.03 -2.44 -3.94
CA SER A 170 -3.77 -3.53 -4.88
C SER A 170 -2.95 -4.67 -4.27
N PHE A 171 -2.22 -4.43 -3.18
CA PHE A 171 -1.57 -5.50 -2.41
C PHE A 171 -2.56 -6.59 -1.94
N TRP A 172 -3.78 -6.18 -1.60
CA TRP A 172 -4.86 -7.07 -1.17
C TRP A 172 -5.80 -7.49 -2.31
N GLY A 173 -5.64 -6.87 -3.48
CA GLY A 173 -6.46 -7.09 -4.66
C GLY A 173 -7.41 -5.93 -4.95
N TRP A 174 -8.09 -6.03 -6.10
CA TRP A 174 -9.10 -5.09 -6.53
C TRP A 174 -10.08 -5.84 -7.45
N ALA A 175 -11.22 -6.23 -6.89
CA ALA A 175 -12.14 -7.17 -7.53
C ALA A 175 -12.75 -6.59 -8.81
N GLU A 176 -13.04 -5.30 -8.79
CA GLU A 176 -13.67 -4.52 -9.86
C GLU A 176 -12.81 -4.49 -11.14
N THR A 177 -11.50 -4.70 -11.03
CA THR A 177 -10.58 -4.77 -12.17
C THR A 177 -9.87 -6.12 -12.27
N ASN A 178 -10.37 -7.14 -11.57
CA ASN A 178 -9.81 -8.50 -11.53
C ASN A 178 -8.32 -8.56 -11.12
N ILE A 179 -7.87 -7.63 -10.27
CA ILE A 179 -6.54 -7.69 -9.66
C ILE A 179 -6.61 -8.62 -8.46
N ARG A 180 -5.83 -9.71 -8.51
CA ARG A 180 -5.71 -10.66 -7.40
C ARG A 180 -4.68 -10.19 -6.37
N PRO A 181 -4.75 -10.66 -5.11
CA PRO A 181 -3.79 -10.28 -4.09
C PRO A 181 -2.35 -10.48 -4.54
N TRP A 182 -1.47 -9.53 -4.20
CA TRP A 182 -0.08 -9.50 -4.66
C TRP A 182 0.68 -10.80 -4.38
N ARG A 183 0.44 -11.43 -3.22
CA ARG A 183 1.05 -12.72 -2.84
C ARG A 183 0.78 -13.83 -3.86
N ASN A 184 -0.39 -13.84 -4.47
CA ASN A 184 -0.78 -14.85 -5.46
C ASN A 184 -0.21 -14.50 -6.83
N VAL A 185 -0.37 -13.24 -7.24
CA VAL A 185 0.16 -12.72 -8.50
C VAL A 185 1.68 -12.92 -8.58
N LEU A 186 2.43 -12.62 -7.52
CA LEU A 186 3.88 -12.80 -7.47
C LEU A 186 4.31 -14.26 -7.70
N LYS A 187 3.59 -15.24 -7.14
CA LYS A 187 3.88 -16.66 -7.36
C LYS A 187 3.69 -17.04 -8.83
N GLU A 188 2.64 -16.54 -9.45
CA GLU A 188 2.35 -16.82 -10.85
C GLU A 188 3.30 -16.11 -11.81
N ILE A 189 3.71 -14.88 -11.49
CA ILE A 189 4.76 -14.18 -12.24
C ILE A 189 6.06 -15.00 -12.21
N LYS A 190 6.46 -15.52 -11.04
CA LYS A 190 7.65 -16.38 -10.93
C LYS A 190 7.51 -17.65 -11.77
N LYS A 191 6.40 -18.37 -11.64
CA LYS A 191 6.12 -19.57 -12.45
C LYS A 191 6.08 -19.26 -13.95
N GLY A 192 5.53 -18.12 -14.34
CA GLY A 192 5.49 -17.65 -15.73
C GLY A 192 6.87 -17.33 -16.27
N ASN A 193 7.71 -16.70 -15.45
CA ASN A 193 9.10 -16.36 -15.77
C ASN A 193 9.98 -17.59 -16.01
N GLU A 194 9.70 -18.70 -15.33
CA GLU A 194 10.40 -19.99 -15.49
C GLU A 194 10.07 -20.70 -16.82
N ARG A 195 8.95 -20.37 -17.48
CA ARG A 195 8.51 -21.07 -18.70
C ARG A 195 9.35 -20.79 -19.94
N ARG A 196 10.03 -19.63 -19.99
CA ARG A 196 10.84 -19.21 -21.15
C ARG A 196 12.05 -18.41 -20.71
N LYS A 197 13.23 -18.80 -21.19
CA LYS A 197 14.47 -18.07 -20.92
C LYS A 197 14.45 -16.73 -21.65
N TRP A 198 15.26 -15.78 -21.18
CA TRP A 198 15.34 -14.44 -21.78
C TRP A 198 15.57 -14.47 -23.29
N LYS A 199 16.55 -15.27 -23.76
CA LYS A 199 16.91 -15.39 -25.19
C LYS A 199 15.81 -16.02 -26.07
N GLU A 200 14.82 -16.67 -25.46
CA GLU A 200 13.69 -17.32 -26.15
C GLU A 200 12.44 -16.43 -26.19
N ARG A 201 12.49 -15.23 -25.59
CA ARG A 201 11.37 -14.30 -25.60
C ARG A 201 11.24 -13.66 -26.98
N VAL A 202 9.98 -13.50 -27.40
CA VAL A 202 9.65 -12.80 -28.65
C VAL A 202 10.12 -11.35 -28.53
N PRO A 203 10.95 -10.83 -29.44
CA PRO A 203 11.60 -9.53 -29.32
C PRO A 203 10.66 -8.37 -29.71
N TYR A 204 9.44 -8.40 -29.17
CA TYR A 204 8.44 -7.36 -29.39
C TYR A 204 8.16 -6.63 -28.07
N ALA A 205 8.08 -5.31 -28.14
CA ALA A 205 7.61 -4.51 -27.03
C ALA A 205 6.09 -4.69 -26.90
N TYR A 206 5.63 -5.25 -25.79
CA TYR A 206 4.22 -5.51 -25.54
C TYR A 206 3.64 -4.51 -24.53
N TRP A 207 2.49 -3.93 -24.85
CA TRP A 207 1.73 -3.12 -23.91
C TRP A 207 0.22 -3.34 -24.09
N ARG A 208 -0.50 -3.44 -22.98
CA ARG A 208 -1.96 -3.48 -22.95
C ARG A 208 -2.49 -2.62 -21.81
N GLY A 209 -3.42 -1.72 -22.10
CA GLY A 209 -4.01 -0.86 -21.07
C GLY A 209 -4.95 0.22 -21.63
N ASN A 210 -5.45 1.06 -20.74
CA ASN A 210 -6.28 2.21 -21.11
C ASN A 210 -5.40 3.40 -21.54
N PRO A 211 -5.45 3.85 -22.82
CA PRO A 211 -4.64 4.96 -23.31
C PRO A 211 -5.20 6.34 -22.92
N SER A 212 -6.45 6.43 -22.49
CA SER A 212 -7.14 7.69 -22.21
C SER A 212 -6.73 8.33 -20.88
N VAL A 213 -6.00 7.61 -20.01
CA VAL A 213 -5.64 8.11 -18.67
C VAL A 213 -4.42 9.05 -18.66
N ALA A 214 -3.61 9.05 -19.72
CA ALA A 214 -2.43 9.92 -19.84
C ALA A 214 -2.09 10.21 -21.31
N PRO A 215 -1.77 11.47 -21.68
CA PRO A 215 -1.35 11.82 -23.04
C PRO A 215 -0.19 10.95 -23.56
N THR A 216 0.79 10.64 -22.70
CA THR A 216 1.93 9.79 -23.05
C THR A 216 1.54 8.37 -23.46
N ARG A 217 0.46 7.80 -22.89
CA ARG A 217 -0.08 6.50 -23.32
C ARG A 217 -0.80 6.61 -24.65
N LYS A 218 -1.50 7.72 -24.90
CA LYS A 218 -2.10 8.01 -26.21
C LYS A 218 -1.03 8.16 -27.29
N ASP A 219 0.09 8.79 -26.95
CA ASP A 219 1.25 8.90 -27.84
C ASP A 219 1.90 7.53 -28.10
N LEU A 220 2.02 6.66 -27.09
CA LEU A 220 2.51 5.28 -27.28
C LEU A 220 1.69 4.53 -28.34
N MET A 221 0.37 4.74 -28.39
CA MET A 221 -0.49 4.08 -29.40
C MET A 221 -0.16 4.47 -30.84
N LYS A 222 0.51 5.61 -31.08
CA LYS A 222 0.98 6.00 -32.42
C LYS A 222 2.10 5.09 -32.95
N CYS A 223 2.73 4.31 -32.08
CA CYS A 223 3.77 3.35 -32.45
C CYS A 223 3.21 2.01 -32.94
N ASN A 224 1.89 1.84 -33.04
CA ASN A 224 1.32 0.60 -33.54
C ASN A 224 1.74 0.34 -34.99
N ALA A 225 1.80 -0.94 -35.38
CA ALA A 225 2.21 -1.30 -36.74
C ALA A 225 1.24 -0.72 -37.78
N THR A 226 1.80 -0.18 -38.86
CA THR A 226 1.09 0.33 -40.03
C THR A 226 1.68 -0.31 -41.28
N ASP A 227 1.02 -0.19 -42.43
CA ASP A 227 1.54 -0.69 -43.71
C ASP A 227 2.92 -0.11 -44.08
N LYS A 228 3.26 1.06 -43.52
CA LYS A 228 4.49 1.78 -43.80
C LYS A 228 5.59 1.54 -42.76
N ASN A 229 5.22 1.34 -41.49
CA ASN A 229 6.16 1.25 -40.38
C ASN A 229 5.78 0.13 -39.41
N ASN A 230 6.74 -0.75 -39.08
CA ASN A 230 6.63 -1.75 -38.03
C ASN A 230 7.73 -1.53 -36.98
N TRP A 231 7.32 -1.08 -35.79
CA TRP A 231 8.22 -0.78 -34.67
C TRP A 231 8.52 -1.99 -33.78
N ASN A 232 8.14 -3.21 -34.20
CA ASN A 232 8.17 -4.42 -33.38
C ASN A 232 7.42 -4.24 -32.04
N THR A 233 6.26 -3.60 -32.09
CA THR A 233 5.40 -3.36 -30.91
C THR A 233 4.07 -4.10 -31.04
N LEU A 234 3.55 -4.60 -29.92
CA LEU A 234 2.22 -5.17 -29.81
C LEU A 234 1.43 -4.35 -28.78
N LEU A 235 0.59 -3.42 -29.26
CA LEU A 235 -0.11 -2.44 -28.43
C LEU A 235 -1.63 -2.70 -28.47
N TYR A 236 -2.25 -2.91 -27.30
CA TYR A 236 -3.67 -3.24 -27.20
C TYR A 236 -4.40 -2.33 -26.21
N VAL A 237 -5.61 -1.91 -26.58
CA VAL A 237 -6.50 -1.17 -25.67
C VAL A 237 -7.22 -2.16 -24.75
N GLN A 238 -7.31 -1.81 -23.46
CA GLN A 238 -8.09 -2.53 -22.45
C GLN A 238 -9.23 -1.66 -21.92
#